data_AF-A0A3D2ENB8-F1
#
_entry.id   AF-A0A3D2ENB8-F1
#
_cell.length_a   1.000
_cell.length_b   1.000
_cell.length_c   1.000
_cell.angle_alpha   90.00
_cell.angle_beta   90.00
_cell.angle_gamma   90.00
#
_symmetry.space_group_name_H-M   'P 1'
#
loop_
_entity.id
_entity.type
_entity.pdbx_description
1 polymer ?
#
loop_
_entity_poly.entity_id
_entity_poly.type
_entity_poly.pdbx_seq_one_letter_code
_entity_poly.pdbx_strand_id
1 'polypeptide(L)'
;MISMGRMGRAAAIMREHGLTVNIGRVLYGRDFGSLVMYAGSENYEKHLTNMGATMADPAFMALQGEIASMPASEFTDGMRVWRNIGAADPEKYPFTNHRFYMVPAKNVQKALDMLPSVQAMAKPYNIGVNMSVS
;
A
#
# COMPACT_ATOMS: atom_id res chain seq x y z
N MET A 1 -18.31 -0.14 -11.09
CA MET A 1 -18.81 -0.56 -9.77
C MET A 1 -18.35 -1.98 -9.38
N ILE A 2 -18.28 -2.94 -10.31
CA ILE A 2 -17.83 -4.33 -10.04
C ILE A 2 -16.42 -4.40 -9.42
N SER A 3 -15.42 -3.71 -9.99
CA SER A 3 -14.05 -3.73 -9.47
C SER A 3 -13.94 -3.16 -8.05
N MET A 4 -14.72 -2.15 -7.71
CA MET A 4 -14.77 -1.59 -6.35
C MET A 4 -15.39 -2.59 -5.37
N GLY A 5 -16.44 -3.32 -5.77
CA GLY A 5 -17.03 -4.38 -4.95
C GLY A 5 -16.03 -5.50 -4.64
N ARG A 6 -15.21 -5.90 -5.62
CA ARG A 6 -14.15 -6.90 -5.42
C ARG A 6 -13.04 -6.40 -4.50
N MET A 7 -12.56 -5.17 -4.71
CA MET A 7 -11.58 -4.55 -3.81
C MET A 7 -12.14 -4.45 -2.38
N GLY A 8 -13.42 -4.13 -2.22
CA GLY A 8 -14.09 -4.12 -0.91
C GLY A 8 -14.11 -5.50 -0.24
N ARG A 9 -14.43 -6.56 -1.00
CA ARG A 9 -14.41 -7.95 -0.51
C ARG A 9 -13.00 -8.40 -0.11
N ALA A 10 -12.00 -8.17 -0.96
CA ALA A 10 -10.60 -8.46 -0.64
C ALA A 10 -10.15 -7.71 0.62
N ALA A 11 -10.48 -6.43 0.74
CA ALA A 11 -10.15 -5.63 1.92
C ALA A 11 -10.83 -6.11 3.19
N ALA A 12 -12.08 -6.59 3.12
CA ALA A 12 -12.77 -7.16 4.27
C ALA A 12 -12.04 -8.42 4.77
N ILE A 13 -11.74 -9.36 3.86
CA ILE A 13 -11.02 -10.60 4.20
C ILE A 13 -9.64 -10.28 4.79
N MET A 14 -8.87 -9.39 4.16
CA MET A 14 -7.56 -8.97 4.68
C MET A 14 -7.66 -8.38 6.09
N ARG A 15 -8.71 -7.61 6.40
CA ARG A 15 -8.93 -7.05 7.75
C ARG A 15 -9.28 -8.14 8.77
N GLU A 16 -10.04 -9.16 8.38
CA GLU A 16 -10.33 -10.33 9.24
C GLU A 16 -9.05 -11.06 9.66
N HIS A 17 -8.03 -11.07 8.79
CA HIS A 17 -6.70 -11.61 9.08
C HIS A 17 -5.74 -10.59 9.73
N GLY A 18 -6.22 -9.43 10.18
CA GLY A 18 -5.45 -8.48 10.97
C GLY A 18 -4.57 -7.52 10.17
N LEU A 19 -4.85 -7.30 8.89
CA LEU A 19 -4.20 -6.25 8.09
C LEU A 19 -4.98 -4.93 8.18
N THR A 20 -4.26 -3.81 8.25
CA THR A 20 -4.83 -2.50 7.95
C THR A 20 -4.93 -2.34 6.44
N VAL A 21 -6.10 -2.01 5.91
CA VAL A 21 -6.31 -1.91 4.47
C VAL A 21 -6.93 -0.57 4.08
N ASN A 22 -6.35 0.07 3.07
CA ASN A 22 -6.87 1.28 2.43
C ASN A 22 -7.01 1.08 0.93
N ILE A 23 -8.12 1.58 0.37
CA ILE A 23 -8.37 1.56 -1.07
C ILE A 23 -8.34 3.00 -1.56
N GLY A 24 -7.42 3.29 -2.48
CA GLY A 24 -7.26 4.59 -3.12
C GLY A 24 -7.63 4.56 -4.59
N ARG A 25 -7.85 5.74 -5.15
CA ARG A 25 -7.92 5.95 -6.60
C ARG A 25 -6.77 6.84 -7.06
N VAL A 26 -6.09 6.42 -8.11
CA VAL A 26 -4.99 7.20 -8.67
C VAL A 26 -5.56 8.40 -9.43
N LEU A 27 -5.23 9.60 -8.95
CA LEU A 27 -5.69 10.86 -9.55
C LEU A 27 -4.73 11.42 -10.59
N TYR A 28 -3.46 11.00 -10.59
CA TYR A 28 -2.44 11.46 -11.55
C TYR A 28 -1.33 10.40 -11.70
N GLY A 29 -0.73 10.31 -12.89
CA GLY A 29 0.40 9.42 -13.17
C GLY A 29 0.07 8.27 -14.12
N ARG A 30 1.00 7.31 -14.25
CA ARG A 30 0.91 6.15 -15.17
C ARG A 30 -0.39 5.37 -15.02
N ASP A 31 -0.88 5.22 -13.79
CA ASP A 31 -2.03 4.38 -13.47
C ASP A 31 -3.31 5.21 -13.23
N PHE A 32 -3.45 6.36 -13.89
CA PHE A 32 -4.59 7.26 -13.73
C PHE A 32 -5.93 6.53 -13.84
N GLY A 33 -6.80 6.75 -12.85
CA GLY A 33 -8.14 6.16 -12.79
C GLY A 33 -8.20 4.77 -12.16
N SER A 34 -7.07 4.07 -12.02
CA SER A 34 -6.96 2.75 -11.38
C SER A 34 -7.27 2.80 -9.89
N LEU A 35 -7.76 1.68 -9.37
CA LEU A 35 -7.90 1.44 -7.94
C LEU A 35 -6.62 0.77 -7.41
N VAL A 36 -6.13 1.24 -6.27
CA VAL A 36 -4.95 0.69 -5.60
C VAL A 36 -5.36 0.27 -4.19
N MET A 37 -4.91 -0.91 -3.77
CA MET A 37 -5.08 -1.38 -2.41
C MET A 37 -3.74 -1.36 -1.69
N TYR A 38 -3.72 -0.74 -0.51
CA TYR A 38 -2.59 -0.77 0.41
C TYR A 38 -2.97 -1.63 1.59
N ALA A 39 -2.25 -2.72 1.81
CA ALA A 39 -2.34 -3.54 3.01
C ALA A 39 -1.09 -3.31 3.87
N GLY A 40 -1.26 -3.19 5.18
CA GLY A 40 -0.18 -2.90 6.11
C GLY A 40 -0.37 -3.59 7.45
N SER A 41 0.71 -3.63 8.23
CA SER A 41 0.76 -4.16 9.59
C SER A 41 1.87 -3.47 10.36
N GLU A 42 1.89 -3.67 11.68
CA GLU A 42 2.86 -3.05 12.59
C GLU A 42 4.32 -3.37 12.24
N ASN A 43 4.59 -4.58 11.74
CA ASN A 43 5.93 -5.02 11.35
C ASN A 43 5.85 -6.05 10.21
N TYR A 44 7.03 -6.39 9.67
CA TYR A 44 7.18 -7.28 8.52
C TYR A 44 6.75 -8.72 8.81
N GLU A 45 7.05 -9.24 10.02
CA GLU A 45 6.69 -10.60 10.42
C GLU A 45 5.18 -10.79 10.49
N LYS A 46 4.47 -9.86 11.15
CA LYS A 46 3.01 -9.82 11.17
C LYS A 46 2.45 -9.63 9.76
N HIS A 47 3.09 -8.82 8.92
CA HIS A 47 2.65 -8.61 7.54
C HIS A 47 2.60 -9.93 6.77
N LEU A 48 3.72 -10.64 6.77
CA LEU A 48 3.86 -11.90 6.04
C LEU A 48 2.94 -12.99 6.61
N THR A 49 2.83 -13.07 7.93
CA THR A 49 1.94 -14.03 8.60
C THR A 49 0.48 -13.78 8.21
N ASN A 50 0.01 -12.54 8.36
CA ASN A 50 -1.38 -12.18 8.10
C ASN A 50 -1.72 -12.25 6.61
N MET A 51 -0.77 -11.90 5.72
CA MET A 51 -0.96 -12.14 4.29
C MET A 51 -0.96 -13.62 3.94
N GLY A 52 -0.09 -14.43 4.55
CA GLY A 52 -0.12 -15.88 4.37
C GLY A 52 -1.48 -16.47 4.74
N ALA A 53 -2.05 -16.05 5.87
CA ALA A 53 -3.38 -16.44 6.30
C ALA A 53 -4.49 -15.98 5.32
N THR A 54 -4.43 -14.72 4.86
CA THR A 54 -5.36 -14.19 3.85
C THR A 54 -5.28 -14.99 2.55
N MET A 55 -4.09 -15.31 2.06
CA MET A 55 -3.92 -16.08 0.82
C MET A 55 -4.40 -17.52 0.95
N ALA A 56 -4.38 -18.07 2.17
CA ALA A 56 -4.91 -19.39 2.50
C ALA A 56 -6.44 -19.39 2.73
N ASP A 57 -7.08 -18.22 2.79
CA ASP A 57 -8.51 -18.11 3.05
C ASP A 57 -9.35 -18.58 1.84
N PRO A 58 -10.29 -19.53 2.03
CA PRO A 58 -11.14 -20.02 0.93
C PRO A 58 -11.95 -18.92 0.22
N ALA A 59 -12.41 -17.90 0.94
CA ALA A 59 -13.13 -16.77 0.36
C ALA A 59 -12.21 -15.89 -0.49
N PHE A 60 -10.95 -15.73 -0.07
CA PHE A 60 -9.94 -15.03 -0.87
C PHE A 60 -9.58 -15.84 -2.11
N MET A 61 -9.36 -17.15 -1.99
CA MET A 61 -9.12 -18.02 -3.14
C MET A 61 -10.29 -18.00 -4.15
N ALA A 62 -11.53 -18.03 -3.67
CA ALA A 62 -12.71 -17.93 -4.52
C ALA A 62 -12.79 -16.58 -5.25
N LEU A 63 -12.45 -15.48 -4.57
CA LEU A 63 -12.36 -14.16 -5.17
C LEU A 63 -11.27 -14.10 -6.25
N GLN A 64 -10.10 -14.70 -6.00
CA GLN A 64 -9.03 -14.78 -6.98
C GLN A 64 -9.43 -15.63 -8.20
N GLY A 65 -10.15 -16.74 -7.98
CA GLY A 65 -10.73 -17.54 -9.07
C GLY A 65 -11.73 -16.76 -9.92
N GLU A 66 -12.61 -15.98 -9.28
CA GLU A 66 -13.52 -15.05 -9.97
C GLU A 66 -12.72 -14.08 -10.83
N ILE A 67 -11.71 -13.40 -10.25
CA ILE A 67 -10.85 -12.45 -10.95
C ILE A 67 -10.18 -13.10 -12.16
N ALA A 68 -9.48 -14.23 -11.99
CA ALA A 68 -8.72 -14.90 -13.04
C ALA A 68 -9.58 -15.38 -14.22
N SER A 69 -10.88 -15.59 -14.02
CA SER A 69 -11.80 -16.00 -15.10
C SER A 69 -12.17 -14.87 -16.08
N MET A 70 -11.69 -13.64 -15.87
CA MET A 70 -12.04 -12.49 -16.71
C MET A 70 -10.92 -12.10 -17.67
N PRO A 71 -11.22 -11.89 -18.96
CA PRO A 71 -10.22 -11.60 -20.00
C PRO A 71 -9.48 -10.24 -19.87
N ALA A 72 -9.79 -9.43 -18.85
CA ALA A 72 -9.14 -8.15 -18.57
C ALA A 72 -8.62 -8.03 -17.12
N SER A 73 -8.46 -9.16 -16.41
CA SER A 73 -8.14 -9.19 -14.98
C SER A 73 -6.65 -9.23 -14.65
N GLU A 74 -5.76 -9.04 -15.63
CA GLU A 74 -4.34 -8.97 -15.33
C GLU A 74 -4.08 -7.72 -14.50
N PHE A 75 -3.90 -7.91 -13.20
CA PHE A 75 -3.29 -6.91 -12.33
C PHE A 75 -1.93 -6.58 -12.94
N THR A 76 -1.84 -5.41 -13.58
CA THR A 76 -0.67 -4.97 -14.36
C THR A 76 0.52 -4.57 -13.50
N ASP A 77 0.35 -4.54 -12.17
CA ASP A 77 1.40 -4.21 -11.22
C ASP A 77 1.51 -5.32 -10.18
N GLY A 78 2.70 -5.90 -10.07
CA GLY A 78 2.99 -6.98 -9.14
C GLY A 78 2.88 -6.51 -7.68
N MET A 79 2.87 -7.47 -6.76
CA MET A 79 2.93 -7.17 -5.32
C MET A 79 4.21 -6.41 -5.02
N ARG A 80 4.06 -5.19 -4.52
CA ARG A 80 5.16 -4.37 -4.03
C ARG A 80 5.11 -4.36 -2.52
N VAL A 81 6.22 -4.72 -1.90
CA VAL A 81 6.37 -4.71 -0.44
C VAL A 81 7.42 -3.67 -0.09
N TRP A 82 7.10 -2.79 0.86
CA TRP A 82 8.03 -1.79 1.36
C TRP A 82 7.81 -1.60 2.86
N ARG A 83 8.86 -1.13 3.54
CA ARG A 83 8.78 -0.67 4.92
C ARG A 83 8.62 0.83 4.94
N ASN A 84 7.56 1.32 5.60
CA ASN A 84 7.40 2.74 5.91
C ASN A 84 8.27 3.11 7.13
N ILE A 85 9.02 4.19 6.99
CA ILE A 85 9.87 4.78 8.04
C ILE A 85 9.35 6.19 8.31
N GLY A 86 9.16 6.50 9.59
CA GLY A 86 8.48 7.71 10.05
C GLY A 86 7.01 7.46 10.39
N ALA A 87 6.51 8.19 11.38
CA ALA A 87 5.13 8.10 11.83
C ALA A 87 4.27 9.14 11.10
N ALA A 88 3.72 8.76 9.95
CA ALA A 88 2.65 9.51 9.31
C ALA A 88 1.37 8.66 9.42
N ASP A 89 0.35 9.21 10.08
CA ASP A 89 -0.97 8.58 10.15
C ASP A 89 -1.66 8.72 8.77
N PRO A 90 -1.84 7.63 8.01
CA PRO A 90 -2.46 7.70 6.70
C PRO A 90 -3.96 8.04 6.77
N GLU A 91 -4.63 7.78 7.89
CA GLU A 91 -6.07 8.04 8.04
C GLU A 91 -6.35 9.52 8.30
N LYS A 92 -5.37 10.26 8.81
CA LYS A 92 -5.44 11.71 9.01
C LYS A 92 -5.56 12.50 7.69
N TYR A 93 -5.07 11.95 6.58
CA TYR A 93 -4.90 12.69 5.33
C TYR A 93 -5.80 12.14 4.21
N PRO A 94 -6.63 12.99 3.57
CA PRO A 94 -7.53 12.55 2.50
C PRO A 94 -6.79 12.24 1.18
N PHE A 95 -5.56 12.73 1.04
CA PHE A 95 -4.74 12.55 -0.16
C PHE A 95 -3.33 12.15 0.23
N THR A 96 -2.76 11.22 -0.53
CA THR A 96 -1.36 10.80 -0.41
C THR A 96 -0.66 11.02 -1.75
N ASN A 97 0.57 11.55 -1.72
CA ASN A 97 1.43 11.65 -2.90
C ASN A 97 2.61 10.69 -2.74
N HIS A 98 2.76 9.75 -3.69
CA HIS A 98 3.91 8.85 -3.74
C HIS A 98 4.92 9.37 -4.77
N ARG A 99 6.18 9.46 -4.35
CA ARG A 99 7.32 9.79 -5.22
C ARG A 99 8.37 8.70 -5.09
N PHE A 100 8.73 8.10 -6.21
CA PHE A 100 9.76 7.07 -6.28
C PHE A 100 11.08 7.69 -6.70
N TYR A 101 12.13 7.40 -5.94
CA TYR A 101 13.49 7.85 -6.23
C TYR A 101 14.38 6.61 -6.34
N MET A 102 15.11 6.50 -7.44
CA MET A 102 16.16 5.50 -7.57
C MET A 102 17.39 6.00 -6.83
N VAL A 103 17.78 5.29 -5.77
CA VAL A 103 18.93 5.63 -4.93
C VAL A 103 19.88 4.43 -4.89
N PRO A 104 21.20 4.59 -5.12
CA PRO A 104 22.15 3.51 -4.92
C PRO A 104 22.08 2.99 -3.48
N ALA A 105 22.12 1.66 -3.27
CA ALA A 105 21.95 1.03 -1.96
C ALA A 105 22.83 1.66 -0.86
N LYS A 106 24.09 1.98 -1.18
CA LYS A 106 25.05 2.64 -0.27
C LYS A 106 24.61 4.02 0.25
N ASN A 107 23.66 4.66 -0.42
CA ASN A 107 23.15 5.98 -0.09
C ASN A 107 21.78 5.94 0.61
N VAL A 108 21.16 4.76 0.78
CA VAL A 108 19.84 4.64 1.41
C VAL A 108 19.85 5.21 2.82
N GLN A 109 20.87 4.89 3.63
CA GLN A 109 20.96 5.41 5.00
C GLN A 109 21.04 6.94 5.02
N LYS A 110 21.84 7.55 4.13
CA LYS A 110 21.93 9.01 4.01
C LYS A 110 20.58 9.64 3.68
N ALA A 111 19.78 8.99 2.83
CA ALA A 111 18.43 9.46 2.52
C ALA A 111 17.50 9.37 3.74
N LEU A 112 17.61 8.29 4.53
CA LEU A 112 16.85 8.14 5.77
C LEU A 112 17.24 9.18 6.82
N ASP A 113 18.53 9.51 6.93
CA ASP A 113 19.04 10.52 7.85
C ASP A 113 18.49 11.93 7.53
N MET A 114 18.03 12.16 6.29
CA MET A 114 17.37 13.41 5.89
C MET A 114 15.89 13.47 6.28
N LEU A 115 15.25 12.34 6.60
CA LEU A 115 13.80 12.31 6.87
C LEU A 115 13.37 13.29 7.97
N PRO A 116 14.07 13.42 9.12
CA PRO A 116 13.65 14.36 10.17
C PRO A 116 13.66 15.82 9.71
N SER A 117 14.65 16.22 8.88
CA SER A 117 14.71 17.60 8.37
C SER A 117 13.61 17.87 7.36
N VAL A 118 13.29 16.90 6.50
CA VAL A 118 12.16 16.97 5.57
C VAL A 118 10.83 17.07 6.32
N GLN A 119 10.65 16.27 7.38
CA GLN A 119 9.46 16.34 8.23
C GLN A 119 9.33 17.72 8.91
N ALA A 120 10.43 18.29 9.39
CA ALA A 120 10.44 19.62 9.99
C ALA A 120 10.02 20.71 8.99
N MET A 121 10.49 20.63 7.73
CA MET A 121 10.11 21.56 6.67
C MET A 121 8.62 21.41 6.26
N ALA A 122 8.08 20.19 6.32
CA ALA A 122 6.70 19.90 5.93
C ALA A 122 5.66 20.26 7.01
N LYS A 123 6.05 20.26 8.28
CA LYS A 123 5.17 20.47 9.43
C LYS A 123 4.33 21.76 9.37
N PRO A 124 4.86 22.94 8.99
CA PRO A 124 4.06 24.18 8.90
C PRO A 124 2.91 24.11 7.89
N TYR A 125 3.00 23.20 6.91
CA TYR A 125 2.01 23.01 5.86
C TYR A 125 1.03 21.87 6.17
N ASN A 126 1.10 21.28 7.38
CA ASN A 126 0.32 20.11 7.79
C ASN A 126 0.47 18.92 6.81
N ILE A 127 1.68 18.73 6.28
CA ILE A 127 1.99 17.59 5.40
C ILE A 127 2.69 16.51 6.22
N GLY A 128 2.08 15.33 6.30
CA GLY A 128 2.72 14.13 6.85
C GLY A 128 3.74 13.57 5.84
N VAL A 129 4.96 13.27 6.30
CA VAL A 129 6.02 12.71 5.45
C VAL A 129 6.54 11.43 6.09
N ASN A 130 6.55 10.36 5.31
CA ASN A 130 7.27 9.12 5.59
C ASN A 130 8.16 8.76 4.39
N MET A 131 9.04 7.78 4.59
CA MET A 131 9.83 7.19 3.51
C MET A 131 9.57 5.70 3.42
N SER A 132 9.40 5.23 2.19
CA SER A 132 9.24 3.81 1.88
C SER A 132 10.55 3.26 1.36
N VAL A 133 11.02 2.16 1.96
CA VAL A 133 12.21 1.43 1.48
C VAL A 133 11.78 0.00 1.16
N SER A 134 12.05 -0.41 -0.08
CA SER A 134 11.84 -1.77 -0.60
C SER A 134 13.16 -2.50 -0.73
#